data_AF-A0A0A9CZF9-F1
#
_entry.id   AF-A0A0A9CZF9-F1
#
_cell.length_a   1.000
_cell.length_b   1.000
_cell.length_c   1.000
_cell.angle_alpha   90.00
_cell.angle_beta   90.00
_cell.angle_gamma   90.00
#
_symmetry.space_group_name_H-M   'P 1'
#
loop_
_entity.id
_entity.type
_entity.pdbx_description
1 polymer ?
#
loop_
_entity_poly.entity_id
_entity_poly.type
_entity_poly.pdbx_seq_one_letter_code
_entity_poly.pdbx_strand_id
1 'polypeptide(L)'
;MEYCPRTLRQDFETYSSSFDVDHAWHLFRQIVEGLAHVHSQGIIHRDLTPSNIFFDVRNDIKIGDFGLAKFLKLEQLDHDQYLPTVAMGVSMDGTGQVGTYFYTAPEVEQKWPQINEKVDMYSLGVIFFELWHPFATAMERHLVLSDLKQKGDPPLLWAAQFPGQSNLLRRLLSPSPSNRPSAVEVLQNELPPRMEDEWLNDVLRMIQTPEDTYVYDRVISTIFNEHRLISKMQCQHESSKKSTSNTDNSELLDTIIEVAKEVFKRHCAKKFQISPLHTLEGNFTKNRGKTVKILTQGGEMLELCYELRTPFVMSIAANQTSSFKPYEISWVHRRAVGHATPYRFLQGDFDIIGGASPIPEAEIVNISCLRVAYYAFFIHYRYHFVIILSFIWQNIIWKEANLS
;
A
#
# COMPACT_ATOMS: atom_id res chain seq x y z
N MET A 1 -7.00 -3.21 -31.46
CA MET A 1 -5.82 -3.20 -30.56
C MET A 1 -5.55 -1.77 -30.15
N GLU A 2 -5.01 -1.56 -28.95
CA GLU A 2 -4.49 -0.26 -28.52
C GLU A 2 -3.34 0.16 -29.45
N TYR A 3 -3.18 1.47 -29.69
CA TYR A 3 -2.06 1.98 -30.48
C TYR A 3 -0.84 2.16 -29.59
N CYS A 4 0.26 1.49 -29.94
CA CYS A 4 1.55 1.63 -29.27
C CYS A 4 2.55 2.29 -30.22
N PRO A 5 3.14 3.45 -29.87
CA PRO A 5 3.98 4.23 -30.80
C PRO A 5 5.30 3.57 -31.19
N ARG A 6 5.83 2.64 -30.40
CA ARG A 6 7.15 2.03 -30.62
C ARG A 6 7.28 0.65 -30.00
N THR A 7 8.26 -0.11 -30.47
CA THR A 7 8.61 -1.46 -29.96
C THR A 7 9.95 -1.46 -29.22
N LEU A 8 10.23 -2.51 -28.44
CA LEU A 8 11.53 -2.75 -27.83
C LEU A 8 12.63 -2.94 -28.89
N ARG A 9 12.29 -3.51 -30.06
CA ARG A 9 13.23 -3.60 -31.19
C ARG A 9 13.71 -2.21 -31.64
N GLN A 10 12.79 -1.27 -31.78
CA GLN A 10 13.11 0.12 -32.17
C GLN A 10 13.88 0.84 -31.06
N ASP A 11 13.57 0.57 -29.78
CA ASP A 11 14.30 1.10 -28.64
C ASP A 11 15.79 0.70 -28.67
N PHE A 12 16.08 -0.58 -28.93
CA PHE A 12 17.45 -1.09 -29.09
C PHE A 12 18.23 -0.42 -30.23
N GLU A 13 17.56 0.04 -31.29
CA GLU A 13 18.20 0.71 -32.43
C GLU A 13 18.53 2.17 -32.14
N THR A 14 17.77 2.81 -31.23
CA THR A 14 17.99 4.19 -30.79
C THR A 14 18.95 4.32 -29.60
N TYR A 15 19.49 3.20 -29.10
CA TYR A 15 20.37 3.14 -27.93
C TYR A 15 21.75 3.76 -28.24
N SER A 16 21.88 5.09 -28.16
CA SER A 16 23.12 5.81 -28.53
C SER A 16 23.88 6.45 -27.38
N SER A 17 23.44 6.31 -26.12
CA SER A 17 24.12 7.00 -25.01
C SER A 17 23.80 6.37 -23.65
N SER A 18 24.80 5.70 -23.09
CA SER A 18 24.86 5.03 -21.77
C SER A 18 23.84 3.91 -21.50
N PHE A 19 24.36 2.73 -21.19
CA PHE A 19 23.60 1.61 -20.65
C PHE A 19 23.17 1.91 -19.20
N ASP A 20 21.85 1.95 -18.95
CA ASP A 20 21.26 2.13 -17.62
C ASP A 20 20.73 0.78 -17.09
N VAL A 21 21.36 0.31 -16.02
CA VAL A 21 21.05 -0.98 -15.36
C VAL A 21 19.66 -0.96 -14.74
N ASP A 22 19.25 0.16 -14.15
CA ASP A 22 17.97 0.29 -13.45
C ASP A 22 16.82 0.30 -14.46
N HIS A 23 17.03 0.99 -15.59
CA HIS A 23 16.09 0.96 -16.70
C HIS A 23 15.93 -0.46 -17.28
N ALA A 24 17.03 -1.19 -17.49
CA ALA A 24 16.99 -2.57 -17.98
C ALA A 24 16.20 -3.49 -17.03
N TRP A 25 16.40 -3.38 -15.72
CA TRP A 25 15.61 -4.13 -14.73
C TRP A 25 14.14 -3.74 -14.73
N HIS A 26 13.82 -2.46 -14.88
CA HIS A 26 12.44 -1.98 -14.97
C HIS A 26 11.71 -2.58 -16.17
N LEU A 27 12.32 -2.52 -17.37
CA LEU A 27 11.77 -3.12 -18.58
C LEU A 27 11.61 -4.64 -18.42
N PHE A 28 12.67 -5.32 -17.95
CA PHE A 28 12.63 -6.76 -17.76
C PHE A 28 11.51 -7.18 -16.81
N ARG A 29 11.34 -6.47 -15.68
CA ARG A 29 10.25 -6.73 -14.73
C ARG A 29 8.88 -6.63 -15.40
N GLN A 30 8.59 -5.56 -16.15
CA GLN A 30 7.29 -5.40 -16.80
C GLN A 30 7.03 -6.51 -17.83
N ILE A 31 8.06 -6.96 -18.57
CA ILE A 31 7.93 -8.11 -19.50
C ILE A 31 7.59 -9.38 -18.73
N VAL A 32 8.29 -9.67 -17.63
CA VAL A 32 8.05 -10.87 -16.81
C VAL A 32 6.66 -10.81 -16.17
N GLU A 33 6.20 -9.65 -15.69
CA GLU A 33 4.84 -9.46 -15.16
C GLU A 33 3.78 -9.74 -16.24
N GLY A 34 4.00 -9.24 -17.46
CA GLY A 34 3.16 -9.53 -18.62
C GLY A 34 3.11 -11.02 -18.96
N LEU A 35 4.26 -11.70 -19.00
CA LEU A 35 4.33 -13.14 -19.25
C LEU A 35 3.67 -13.96 -18.15
N ALA A 36 3.88 -13.62 -16.89
CA ALA A 36 3.21 -14.29 -15.76
C ALA A 36 1.69 -14.20 -15.91
N HIS A 37 1.17 -13.05 -16.35
CA HIS A 37 -0.25 -12.89 -16.63
C HIS A 37 -0.70 -13.78 -17.80
N VAL A 38 -0.03 -13.71 -18.96
CA VAL A 38 -0.33 -14.52 -20.15
C VAL A 38 -0.35 -16.02 -19.81
N HIS A 39 0.69 -16.51 -19.13
CA HIS A 39 0.81 -17.91 -18.72
C HIS A 39 -0.27 -18.31 -17.71
N SER A 40 -0.67 -17.43 -16.79
CA SER A 40 -1.76 -17.69 -15.85
C SER A 40 -3.12 -17.92 -16.53
N GLN A 41 -3.32 -17.35 -17.72
CA GLN A 41 -4.50 -17.58 -18.55
C GLN A 41 -4.40 -18.88 -19.38
N GLY A 42 -3.30 -19.63 -19.24
CA GLY A 42 -3.04 -20.83 -20.03
C GLY A 42 -2.67 -20.53 -21.48
N ILE A 43 -2.15 -19.33 -21.76
CA ILE A 43 -1.72 -18.91 -23.09
C ILE A 43 -0.21 -19.05 -23.18
N ILE A 44 0.29 -19.61 -24.29
CA ILE A 44 1.70 -19.62 -24.65
C ILE A 44 1.87 -18.67 -25.85
N HIS A 45 2.77 -17.70 -25.77
CA HIS A 45 2.95 -16.67 -26.80
C HIS A 45 3.60 -17.23 -28.08
N ARG A 46 4.67 -18.02 -27.94
CA ARG A 46 5.43 -18.72 -28.99
C ARG A 46 6.24 -17.86 -29.97
N ASP A 47 5.91 -16.58 -30.08
CA ASP A 47 6.67 -15.63 -30.90
C ASP A 47 7.13 -14.41 -30.10
N LEU A 48 7.61 -14.63 -28.88
CA LEU A 48 8.05 -13.52 -28.04
C LEU A 48 9.37 -12.97 -28.59
N THR A 49 9.35 -11.76 -29.13
CA THR A 49 10.53 -11.06 -29.66
C THR A 49 10.48 -9.57 -29.28
N PRO A 50 11.59 -8.81 -29.37
CA PRO A 50 11.57 -7.37 -29.14
C PRO A 50 10.60 -6.60 -30.05
N SER A 51 10.25 -7.13 -31.23
CA SER A 51 9.27 -6.50 -32.13
C SER A 51 7.83 -6.67 -31.64
N ASN A 52 7.58 -7.67 -30.78
CA ASN A 52 6.28 -8.00 -30.21
C ASN A 52 6.11 -7.47 -28.77
N ILE A 53 7.08 -6.68 -28.31
CA ILE A 53 7.05 -5.95 -27.03
C ILE A 53 6.93 -4.47 -27.37
N PHE A 54 5.81 -3.88 -26.97
CA PHE A 54 5.41 -2.53 -27.34
C PHE A 54 5.46 -1.60 -26.14
N PHE A 55 5.72 -0.31 -26.39
CA PHE A 55 5.55 0.74 -25.39
C PHE A 55 4.25 1.47 -25.64
N ASP A 56 3.43 1.67 -24.60
CA ASP A 56 2.25 2.52 -24.68
C ASP A 56 2.60 4.02 -24.57
N VAL A 57 1.58 4.88 -24.59
CA VAL A 57 1.75 6.35 -24.51
C VAL A 57 2.32 6.83 -23.17
N ARG A 58 2.27 6.00 -22.13
CA ARG A 58 2.84 6.24 -20.80
C ARG A 58 4.23 5.62 -20.64
N ASN A 59 4.76 5.03 -21.71
CA ASN A 59 6.04 4.32 -21.74
C ASN A 59 6.04 3.01 -20.94
N ASP A 60 4.87 2.42 -20.68
CA ASP A 60 4.73 1.10 -20.07
C ASP A 60 4.74 0.01 -21.15
N ILE A 61 5.29 -1.17 -20.82
CA ILE A 61 5.36 -2.32 -21.71
C ILE A 61 4.01 -3.00 -21.88
N LYS A 62 3.70 -3.36 -23.12
CA LYS A 62 2.60 -4.25 -23.52
C LYS A 62 3.17 -5.39 -24.37
N ILE A 63 2.81 -6.63 -24.04
CA ILE A 63 3.09 -7.79 -24.90
C ILE A 63 1.95 -7.88 -25.93
N GLY A 64 2.31 -7.94 -27.22
CA GLY A 64 1.37 -7.98 -28.33
C GLY A 64 1.72 -9.04 -29.36
N ASP A 65 0.90 -9.13 -30.41
CA ASP A 65 1.02 -10.12 -31.49
C ASP A 65 0.95 -11.59 -31.04
N PHE A 66 -0.27 -12.00 -30.66
CA PHE A 66 -0.60 -13.39 -30.31
C PHE A 66 -0.92 -14.25 -31.55
N GLY A 67 -0.45 -13.88 -32.75
CA GLY A 67 -0.78 -14.57 -34.01
C GLY A 67 -0.39 -16.05 -34.04
N LEU A 68 0.59 -16.45 -33.22
CA LEU A 68 1.05 -17.84 -33.08
C LEU A 68 0.71 -18.46 -31.71
N ALA A 69 -0.09 -17.77 -30.88
CA ALA A 69 -0.35 -18.19 -29.52
C ALA A 69 -1.19 -19.48 -29.45
N LYS A 70 -0.95 -20.30 -28.41
CA LYS A 70 -1.73 -21.50 -28.12
C LYS A 70 -2.44 -21.40 -26.78
N PHE A 71 -3.71 -21.82 -26.74
CA PHE A 71 -4.54 -21.88 -25.53
C PHE A 71 -4.53 -23.30 -24.96
N LEU A 72 -3.87 -23.51 -23.83
CA LEU A 72 -3.76 -24.82 -23.16
C LEU A 72 -5.08 -25.32 -22.55
N LYS A 73 -6.00 -24.39 -22.21
CA LYS A 73 -7.26 -24.72 -21.51
C LYS A 73 -8.30 -25.45 -22.37
N LEU A 74 -8.21 -25.38 -23.71
CA LEU A 74 -9.17 -26.02 -24.61
C LEU A 74 -8.84 -27.49 -24.89
N GLU A 75 -7.59 -27.93 -24.70
CA GLU A 75 -7.14 -29.28 -25.07
C GLU A 75 -7.26 -30.31 -23.95
N GLN A 76 -7.65 -29.93 -22.73
CA GLN A 76 -7.90 -30.90 -21.65
C GLN A 76 -9.24 -31.65 -21.79
N LEU A 77 -10.05 -31.33 -22.81
CA LEU A 77 -11.35 -31.98 -23.04
C LEU A 77 -11.37 -32.98 -24.20
N ASP A 78 -10.40 -32.96 -25.12
CA ASP A 78 -10.34 -33.94 -26.22
C ASP A 78 -8.99 -34.65 -26.22
N HIS A 79 -8.99 -35.86 -25.65
CA HIS A 79 -7.95 -36.85 -25.85
C HIS A 79 -8.18 -37.53 -27.20
N ASP A 80 -7.92 -36.82 -28.30
CA ASP A 80 -7.79 -37.48 -29.61
C ASP A 80 -6.79 -36.78 -30.52
N GLN A 81 -6.05 -37.63 -31.22
CA GLN A 81 -4.86 -37.34 -31.99
C GLN A 81 -5.16 -36.51 -33.25
N TYR A 82 -4.08 -35.89 -33.75
CA TYR A 82 -3.88 -35.34 -35.09
C TYR A 82 -4.48 -33.96 -35.40
N LEU A 83 -3.57 -32.99 -35.65
CA LEU A 83 -3.55 -31.93 -36.70
C LEU A 83 -3.16 -30.54 -36.15
N PRO A 84 -2.62 -29.63 -36.97
CA PRO A 84 -1.54 -29.77 -37.95
C PRO A 84 -0.28 -29.00 -37.51
N THR A 85 0.85 -29.33 -38.12
CA THR A 85 2.09 -28.55 -38.08
C THR A 85 1.80 -27.12 -38.56
N VAL A 86 1.52 -26.20 -37.65
CA VAL A 86 1.29 -24.79 -38.01
C VAL A 86 2.62 -24.25 -38.54
N ALA A 87 2.60 -23.88 -39.82
CA ALA A 87 3.73 -23.30 -40.52
C ALA A 87 4.29 -22.11 -39.72
N MET A 88 5.62 -22.09 -39.55
CA MET A 88 6.30 -20.87 -39.11
C MET A 88 5.90 -19.73 -40.04
N GLY A 89 5.54 -18.59 -39.44
CA GLY A 89 5.14 -17.38 -40.16
C GLY A 89 6.12 -17.06 -41.27
N VAL A 90 5.60 -17.02 -42.51
CA VAL A 90 6.30 -16.43 -43.64
C VAL A 90 6.09 -14.93 -43.50
N SER A 91 7.08 -14.21 -42.97
CA SER A 91 7.16 -12.76 -43.13
C SER A 91 7.23 -12.46 -44.63
N MET A 92 6.42 -11.50 -45.10
CA MET A 92 6.40 -11.03 -46.50
C MET A 92 7.73 -10.41 -46.95
N ASP A 93 8.65 -10.16 -46.02
CA ASP A 93 9.94 -9.55 -46.26
C ASP A 93 11.01 -10.58 -45.84
N GLY A 94 11.62 -11.29 -46.80
CA GLY A 94 12.48 -12.48 -46.61
C GLY A 94 13.71 -12.37 -45.68
N THR A 95 13.81 -11.32 -44.86
CA THR A 95 14.75 -11.13 -43.75
C THR A 95 14.16 -11.49 -42.37
N GLY A 96 12.83 -11.59 -42.23
CA GLY A 96 12.15 -11.82 -40.94
C GLY A 96 12.43 -13.19 -40.29
N GLN A 97 12.61 -14.24 -41.09
CA GLN A 97 12.90 -15.60 -40.58
C GLN A 97 14.27 -15.72 -39.91
N VAL A 98 15.25 -14.88 -40.29
CA VAL A 98 16.60 -14.90 -39.69
C VAL A 98 16.61 -14.22 -38.32
N GLY A 99 15.72 -13.23 -38.11
CA GLY A 99 15.62 -12.47 -36.85
C GLY A 99 14.97 -13.25 -35.71
N THR A 100 13.88 -13.95 -35.99
CA THR A 100 13.12 -14.75 -34.99
C THR A 100 13.86 -16.01 -34.53
N TYR A 101 14.80 -16.51 -35.36
CA TYR A 101 15.57 -17.72 -35.10
C TYR A 101 16.28 -17.71 -33.73
N PHE A 102 16.83 -16.56 -33.33
CA PHE A 102 17.56 -16.45 -32.07
C PHE A 102 16.67 -16.68 -30.85
N TYR A 103 15.41 -16.22 -30.90
CA TYR A 103 14.45 -16.32 -29.80
C TYR A 103 13.73 -17.67 -29.76
N THR A 104 13.85 -18.49 -30.82
CA THR A 104 13.15 -19.77 -30.93
C THR A 104 13.83 -20.81 -30.04
N ALA A 105 13.05 -21.38 -29.11
CA ALA A 105 13.51 -22.40 -28.18
C ALA A 105 13.89 -23.72 -28.90
N PRO A 106 14.89 -24.47 -28.40
CA PRO A 106 15.37 -25.71 -29.03
C PRO A 106 14.28 -26.75 -29.29
N GLU A 107 13.33 -26.91 -28.37
CA GLU A 107 12.22 -27.86 -28.49
C GLU A 107 11.21 -27.48 -29.58
N VAL A 108 11.06 -26.18 -29.88
CA VAL A 108 10.22 -25.70 -30.99
C VAL A 108 10.91 -25.98 -32.32
N GLU A 109 12.21 -25.69 -32.39
CA GLU A 109 13.04 -25.93 -33.58
C GLU A 109 13.13 -27.43 -33.92
N GLN A 110 13.30 -28.27 -32.90
CA GLN A 110 13.34 -29.73 -33.02
C GLN A 110 11.95 -30.37 -33.17
N LYS A 111 10.88 -29.57 -33.19
CA LYS A 111 9.48 -30.02 -33.35
C LYS A 111 9.07 -31.08 -32.33
N TRP A 112 9.40 -30.85 -31.06
CA TRP A 112 9.00 -31.76 -29.99
C TRP A 112 7.46 -31.86 -29.91
N PRO A 113 6.91 -33.03 -29.57
CA PRO A 113 5.47 -33.26 -29.58
C PRO A 113 4.73 -32.48 -28.50
N GLN A 114 5.41 -32.18 -27.39
CA GLN A 114 4.84 -31.45 -26.26
C GLN A 114 5.71 -30.24 -25.95
N ILE A 115 5.10 -29.06 -25.99
CA ILE A 115 5.72 -27.79 -25.62
C ILE A 115 4.81 -27.05 -24.63
N ASN A 116 5.41 -26.38 -23.67
CA ASN A 116 4.74 -25.64 -22.61
C ASN A 116 5.17 -24.17 -22.62
N GLU A 117 4.77 -23.41 -21.61
CA GLU A 117 5.05 -21.97 -21.47
C GLU A 117 6.55 -21.64 -21.36
N LYS A 118 7.41 -22.64 -21.10
CA LYS A 118 8.86 -22.46 -20.99
C LYS A 118 9.54 -22.13 -22.31
N VAL A 119 8.85 -22.27 -23.46
CA VAL A 119 9.33 -21.76 -24.75
C VAL A 119 9.46 -20.22 -24.70
N ASP A 120 8.49 -19.54 -24.10
CA ASP A 120 8.50 -18.07 -23.96
C ASP A 120 9.59 -17.63 -22.98
N MET A 121 9.88 -18.46 -21.96
CA MET A 121 10.97 -18.21 -21.01
C MET A 121 12.36 -18.30 -21.65
N TYR A 122 12.52 -19.13 -22.69
CA TYR A 122 13.75 -19.14 -23.49
C TYR A 122 13.89 -17.86 -24.31
N SER A 123 12.83 -17.46 -25.01
CA SER A 123 12.80 -16.21 -25.77
C SER A 123 13.08 -14.99 -24.87
N LEU A 124 12.50 -14.98 -23.66
CA LEU A 124 12.77 -14.00 -22.62
C LEU A 124 14.26 -13.97 -22.23
N GLY A 125 14.95 -15.12 -22.16
CA GLY A 125 16.39 -15.17 -21.90
C GLY A 125 17.22 -14.43 -22.95
N VAL A 126 16.86 -14.55 -24.23
CA VAL A 126 17.53 -13.82 -25.30
C VAL A 126 17.27 -12.32 -25.18
N ILE A 127 16.02 -11.92 -24.93
CA ILE A 127 15.65 -10.50 -24.71
C ILE A 127 16.39 -9.93 -23.49
N PHE A 128 16.50 -10.71 -22.41
CA PHE A 128 17.25 -10.35 -21.22
C PHE A 128 18.73 -10.14 -21.53
N PHE A 129 19.35 -10.96 -22.35
CA PHE A 129 20.73 -10.72 -22.76
C PHE A 129 20.87 -9.39 -23.55
N GLU A 130 19.98 -9.14 -24.50
CA GLU A 130 20.03 -7.90 -25.32
C GLU A 130 19.82 -6.63 -24.50
N LEU A 131 18.94 -6.66 -23.48
CA LEU A 131 18.73 -5.53 -22.56
C LEU A 131 20.03 -5.09 -21.88
N TRP A 132 20.95 -6.03 -21.58
CA TRP A 132 22.25 -5.77 -20.91
C TRP A 132 23.45 -5.74 -21.88
N HIS A 133 23.22 -5.91 -23.19
CA HIS A 133 24.29 -6.00 -24.18
C HIS A 133 23.89 -5.27 -25.46
N PRO A 134 23.92 -3.92 -25.47
CA PRO A 134 23.64 -3.14 -26.67
C PRO A 134 24.69 -3.42 -27.75
N PHE A 135 24.23 -3.61 -28.98
CA PHE A 135 25.09 -3.90 -30.13
C PHE A 135 25.34 -2.64 -30.94
N ALA A 136 26.58 -2.44 -31.40
CA ALA A 136 26.91 -1.34 -32.28
C ALA A 136 26.46 -1.60 -33.72
N THR A 137 26.43 -2.87 -34.15
CA THR A 137 26.05 -3.25 -35.52
C THR A 137 25.17 -4.48 -35.57
N ALA A 138 24.37 -4.61 -36.64
CA ALA A 138 23.56 -5.80 -36.88
C ALA A 138 24.41 -7.08 -37.05
N MET A 139 25.62 -6.96 -37.61
CA MET A 139 26.54 -8.09 -37.78
C MET A 139 27.09 -8.57 -36.44
N GLU A 140 27.52 -7.65 -35.58
CA GLU A 140 27.93 -7.96 -34.21
C GLU A 140 26.82 -8.69 -33.46
N ARG A 141 25.60 -8.15 -33.51
CA ARG A 141 24.40 -8.81 -32.95
C ARG A 141 24.24 -10.23 -33.45
N HIS A 142 24.33 -10.44 -34.76
CA HIS A 142 24.18 -11.76 -35.36
C HIS A 142 25.24 -12.75 -34.84
N LEU A 143 26.51 -12.35 -34.79
CA LEU A 143 27.60 -13.20 -34.33
C LEU A 143 27.44 -13.56 -32.84
N VAL A 144 27.20 -12.56 -32.00
CA VAL A 144 27.09 -12.77 -30.54
C VAL A 144 25.87 -13.62 -30.20
N LEU A 145 24.70 -13.36 -30.81
CA LEU A 145 23.50 -14.16 -30.55
C LEU A 145 23.60 -15.59 -31.12
N SER A 146 24.32 -15.77 -32.24
CA SER A 146 24.62 -17.10 -32.78
C SER A 146 25.47 -17.90 -31.79
N ASP A 147 26.53 -17.29 -31.27
CA ASP A 147 27.40 -17.89 -30.26
C ASP A 147 26.64 -18.21 -28.97
N LEU A 148 25.80 -17.28 -28.50
CA LEU A 148 24.97 -17.47 -27.31
C LEU A 148 24.03 -18.66 -27.48
N LYS A 149 23.35 -18.77 -28.64
CA LYS A 149 22.44 -19.88 -28.93
C LYS A 149 23.17 -21.22 -29.06
N GLN A 150 24.34 -21.26 -29.69
CA GLN A 150 25.11 -22.50 -29.88
C GLN A 150 25.78 -23.00 -28.60
N LYS A 151 26.34 -22.08 -27.79
CA LYS A 151 27.10 -22.42 -26.58
C LYS A 151 26.22 -22.49 -25.32
N GLY A 152 25.09 -21.78 -25.31
CA GLY A 152 24.22 -21.64 -24.14
C GLY A 152 24.78 -20.74 -23.04
N ASP A 153 25.90 -20.06 -23.30
CA ASP A 153 26.65 -19.26 -22.32
C ASP A 153 26.91 -17.85 -22.84
N PRO A 154 26.78 -16.80 -21.98
CA PRO A 154 27.10 -15.44 -22.37
C PRO A 154 28.61 -15.22 -22.58
N PRO A 155 29.01 -14.15 -23.30
CA PRO A 155 30.41 -13.76 -23.44
C PRO A 155 31.11 -13.63 -22.08
N LEU A 156 32.36 -14.09 -21.97
CA LEU A 156 33.11 -14.15 -20.71
C LEU A 156 33.20 -12.79 -19.99
N LEU A 157 33.43 -11.71 -20.74
CA LEU A 157 33.49 -10.35 -20.18
C LEU A 157 32.14 -9.89 -19.63
N TRP A 158 31.06 -10.20 -20.35
CA TRP A 158 29.70 -9.91 -19.89
C TRP A 158 29.39 -10.70 -18.61
N ALA A 159 29.82 -11.96 -18.55
CA ALA A 159 29.61 -12.80 -17.39
C ALA A 159 30.37 -12.34 -16.14
N ALA A 160 31.57 -11.82 -16.33
CA ALA A 160 32.36 -11.23 -15.26
C ALA A 160 31.77 -9.91 -14.75
N GLN A 161 31.17 -9.10 -15.65
CA GLN A 161 30.53 -7.84 -15.30
C GLN A 161 29.19 -8.03 -14.58
N PHE A 162 28.41 -9.04 -14.98
CA PHE A 162 27.05 -9.28 -14.49
C PHE A 162 26.85 -10.72 -13.99
N PRO A 163 27.47 -11.10 -12.85
CA PRO A 163 27.47 -12.48 -12.38
C PRO A 163 26.08 -13.00 -11.99
N GLY A 164 25.23 -12.15 -11.38
CA GLY A 164 23.85 -12.52 -11.02
C GLY A 164 22.98 -12.75 -12.26
N GLN A 165 23.02 -11.80 -13.19
CA GLN A 165 22.33 -11.87 -14.47
C GLN A 165 22.79 -13.09 -15.29
N SER A 166 24.07 -13.43 -15.23
CA SER A 166 24.61 -14.62 -15.90
C SER A 166 24.03 -15.92 -15.40
N ASN A 167 23.77 -16.04 -14.10
CA ASN A 167 23.14 -17.23 -13.55
C ASN A 167 21.70 -17.38 -14.09
N LEU A 168 20.93 -16.29 -14.02
CA LEU A 168 19.55 -16.25 -14.53
C LEU A 168 19.51 -16.57 -16.03
N LEU A 169 20.39 -15.92 -16.82
CA LEU A 169 20.46 -16.11 -18.27
C LEU A 169 20.73 -17.57 -18.65
N ARG A 170 21.70 -18.24 -18.01
CA ARG A 170 21.98 -19.67 -18.24
C ARG A 170 20.79 -20.57 -17.94
N ARG A 171 20.01 -20.24 -16.91
CA ARG A 171 18.79 -20.97 -16.56
C ARG A 171 17.68 -20.74 -17.57
N LEU A 172 17.45 -19.50 -18.01
CA LEU A 172 16.46 -19.17 -19.04
C LEU A 172 16.80 -19.82 -20.40
N LEU A 173 18.09 -19.85 -20.77
CA LEU A 173 18.57 -20.47 -22.01
C LEU A 173 18.87 -21.97 -21.90
N SER A 174 18.46 -22.64 -20.82
CA SER A 174 18.72 -24.07 -20.65
C SER A 174 18.07 -24.89 -21.80
N PRO A 175 18.78 -25.86 -22.39
CA PRO A 175 18.21 -26.73 -23.43
C PRO A 175 17.01 -27.53 -22.93
N SER A 176 16.99 -27.90 -21.66
CA SER A 176 15.87 -28.60 -21.02
C SER A 176 14.85 -27.58 -20.48
N PRO A 177 13.59 -27.60 -20.96
CA PRO A 177 12.55 -26.66 -20.51
C PRO A 177 12.28 -26.73 -19.00
N SER A 178 12.47 -27.91 -18.38
CA SER A 178 12.25 -28.14 -16.96
C SER A 178 13.22 -27.37 -16.06
N ASN A 179 14.40 -27.02 -16.56
CA ASN A 179 15.41 -26.26 -15.82
C ASN A 179 15.18 -24.74 -15.89
N ARG A 180 14.31 -24.28 -16.81
CA ARG A 180 13.98 -22.87 -16.95
C ARG A 180 13.00 -22.47 -15.85
N PRO A 181 13.21 -21.36 -15.14
CA PRO A 181 12.21 -20.85 -14.20
C PRO A 181 10.94 -20.42 -14.96
N SER A 182 9.79 -20.51 -14.31
CA SER A 182 8.56 -19.86 -14.74
C SER A 182 8.63 -18.34 -14.51
N ALA A 183 7.79 -17.57 -15.21
CA ALA A 183 7.71 -16.12 -15.02
C ALA A 183 7.42 -15.74 -13.55
N VAL A 184 6.58 -16.53 -12.87
CA VAL A 184 6.25 -16.32 -11.44
C VAL A 184 7.49 -16.54 -10.55
N GLU A 185 8.27 -17.59 -10.80
CA GLU A 185 9.51 -17.85 -10.05
C GLU A 185 10.56 -16.75 -10.24
N VAL A 186 10.65 -16.18 -11.46
CA VAL A 186 11.53 -15.03 -11.76
C VAL A 186 11.10 -13.81 -10.95
N LEU A 187 9.80 -13.47 -10.92
CA LEU A 187 9.29 -12.32 -10.16
C LEU A 187 9.58 -12.42 -8.66
N GLN A 188 9.59 -13.63 -8.12
CA GLN A 188 9.74 -13.87 -6.69
C GLN A 188 11.20 -13.89 -6.23
N ASN A 189 12.11 -14.43 -7.04
CA ASN A 189 13.46 -14.79 -6.56
C ASN A 189 14.61 -14.09 -7.29
N GLU A 190 14.38 -13.54 -8.48
CA GLU A 190 15.47 -13.17 -9.39
C GLU A 190 15.56 -11.65 -9.65
N LEU A 191 14.52 -10.90 -9.32
CA LEU A 191 14.46 -9.46 -9.58
C LEU A 191 14.86 -8.63 -8.35
N PRO A 192 15.59 -7.51 -8.53
CA PRO A 192 15.85 -6.58 -7.43
C PRO A 192 14.54 -5.95 -6.90
N PRO A 193 14.51 -5.44 -5.65
CA PRO A 193 13.35 -4.73 -5.10
C PRO A 193 12.86 -3.62 -6.04
N ARG A 194 11.56 -3.30 -6.03
CA ARG A 194 11.05 -2.17 -6.84
C ARG A 194 11.69 -0.87 -6.35
N MET A 195 12.27 -0.07 -7.26
CA MET A 195 12.86 1.23 -6.93
C MET A 195 11.87 2.17 -6.23
N GLU A 196 10.58 2.11 -6.58
CA GLU A 196 9.52 2.89 -5.92
C GLU A 196 9.34 2.50 -4.45
N ASP A 197 9.53 1.22 -4.13
CA ASP A 197 9.46 0.72 -2.76
C ASP A 197 10.70 1.16 -1.97
N GLU A 198 11.89 1.19 -2.58
CA GLU A 198 13.10 1.74 -1.94
C GLU A 198 12.95 3.23 -1.67
N TRP A 199 12.49 4.02 -2.63
CA TRP A 199 12.32 5.46 -2.44
C TRP A 199 11.26 5.78 -1.39
N LEU A 200 10.15 5.04 -1.39
CA LEU A 200 9.13 5.15 -0.35
C LEU A 200 9.69 4.75 1.02
N ASN A 201 10.44 3.65 1.11
CA ASN A 201 11.05 3.19 2.35
C ASN A 201 12.12 4.17 2.85
N ASP A 202 12.87 4.81 1.97
CA ASP A 202 13.84 5.85 2.29
C ASP A 202 13.15 7.10 2.80
N VAL A 203 12.10 7.57 2.13
CA VAL A 203 11.26 8.68 2.62
C VAL A 203 10.66 8.34 3.98
N LEU A 204 10.14 7.13 4.17
CA LEU A 204 9.57 6.69 5.44
C LEU A 204 10.63 6.59 6.55
N ARG A 205 11.84 6.12 6.23
CA ARG A 205 12.97 6.07 7.17
C ARG A 205 13.43 7.48 7.55
N MET A 206 13.57 8.37 6.58
CA MET A 206 13.93 9.79 6.77
C MET A 206 12.88 10.54 7.60
N ILE A 207 11.59 10.19 7.50
CA ILE A 207 10.53 10.75 8.35
C ILE A 207 10.61 10.23 9.80
N GLN A 208 11.11 9.01 10.00
CA GLN A 208 11.20 8.37 11.31
C GLN A 208 12.48 8.69 12.08
N THR A 209 13.57 9.04 11.39
CA THR A 209 14.85 9.41 11.99
C THR A 209 15.06 10.94 11.94
N PRO A 210 14.97 11.67 13.05
CA PRO A 210 15.09 13.13 13.09
C PRO A 210 16.50 13.69 12.82
N GLU A 211 17.46 12.84 12.42
CA GLU A 211 18.87 13.21 12.23
C GLU A 211 19.08 14.12 11.01
N ASP A 212 18.23 14.02 9.97
CA ASP A 212 18.29 14.86 8.77
C ASP A 212 17.11 15.84 8.70
N THR A 213 17.21 16.93 9.47
CA THR A 213 16.15 17.92 9.65
C THR A 213 15.72 18.61 8.34
N TYR A 214 16.64 18.78 7.38
CA TYR A 214 16.37 19.51 6.13
C TYR A 214 15.30 18.85 5.23
N VAL A 215 15.39 17.53 5.03
CA VAL A 215 14.44 16.81 4.16
C VAL A 215 13.08 16.71 4.85
N TYR A 216 13.08 16.43 6.15
CA TYR A 216 11.88 16.43 6.98
C TYR A 216 11.14 17.78 6.90
N ASP A 217 11.85 18.88 7.12
CA ASP A 217 11.30 20.23 7.05
C ASP A 217 10.74 20.56 5.66
N ARG A 218 11.42 20.11 4.61
CA ARG A 218 10.95 20.28 3.22
C ARG A 218 9.66 19.49 2.96
N VAL A 219 9.54 18.27 3.48
CA VAL A 219 8.31 17.46 3.35
C VAL A 219 7.17 18.11 4.12
N ILE A 220 7.38 18.48 5.39
CA ILE A 220 6.37 19.13 6.23
C ILE A 220 5.92 20.46 5.62
N SER A 221 6.84 21.34 5.23
CA SER A 221 6.50 22.61 4.57
C SER A 221 5.74 22.42 3.25
N THR A 222 6.01 21.34 2.51
CA THR A 222 5.27 21.01 1.29
C THR A 222 3.85 20.53 1.59
N ILE A 223 3.65 19.75 2.66
CA ILE A 223 2.34 19.28 3.11
C ILE A 223 1.47 20.45 3.59
N PHE A 224 2.06 21.37 4.36
CA PHE A 224 1.36 22.53 4.92
C PHE A 224 1.36 23.77 4.01
N ASN A 225 1.70 23.63 2.73
CA ASN A 225 1.65 24.73 1.78
C ASN A 225 0.20 25.17 1.52
N GLU A 226 -0.17 26.37 1.99
CA GLU A 226 -1.53 26.90 1.94
C GLU A 226 -2.11 26.94 0.53
N HIS A 227 -1.32 27.34 -0.48
CA HIS A 227 -1.78 27.40 -1.87
C HIS A 227 -2.20 26.03 -2.41
N ARG A 228 -1.46 24.97 -2.07
CA ARG A 228 -1.81 23.59 -2.48
C ARG A 228 -3.06 23.09 -1.77
N LEU A 229 -3.21 23.39 -0.48
CA LEU A 229 -4.38 22.99 0.30
C LEU A 229 -5.66 23.65 -0.20
N ILE A 230 -5.61 24.95 -0.49
CA ILE A 230 -6.74 25.71 -1.05
C ILE A 230 -7.13 25.15 -2.43
N SER A 231 -6.15 24.88 -3.30
CA SER A 231 -6.40 24.32 -4.64
C SER A 231 -7.06 22.93 -4.54
N LYS A 232 -6.62 22.08 -3.61
CA LYS A 232 -7.21 20.75 -3.38
C LYS A 232 -8.64 20.82 -2.84
N MET A 233 -8.93 21.78 -1.97
CA MET A 233 -10.28 22.03 -1.43
C MET A 233 -11.25 22.48 -2.52
N GLN A 234 -10.80 23.33 -3.46
CA GLN A 234 -11.61 23.79 -4.58
C GLN A 234 -12.01 22.64 -5.53
N CYS A 235 -11.09 21.71 -5.84
CA CYS A 235 -11.39 20.53 -6.65
C CYS A 235 -12.39 19.56 -5.97
N GLN A 236 -12.35 19.43 -4.64
CA GLN A 236 -13.30 18.55 -3.92
C GLN A 236 -14.71 19.16 -3.80
N HIS A 237 -14.82 20.50 -3.82
CA HIS A 237 -16.09 21.20 -3.72
C HIS A 237 -16.98 21.09 -4.97
N GLU A 238 -16.42 20.77 -6.14
CA GLU A 238 -17.20 20.48 -7.34
C GLU A 238 -17.90 19.11 -7.29
N SER A 239 -17.47 18.22 -6.37
CA SER A 239 -17.97 16.83 -6.28
C SER A 239 -19.10 16.62 -5.27
N SER A 240 -19.35 17.56 -4.36
CA SER A 240 -20.29 17.40 -3.24
C SER A 240 -21.28 18.56 -3.13
N LYS A 241 -22.32 18.53 -3.97
CA LYS A 241 -23.55 19.32 -3.76
C LYS A 241 -24.72 18.40 -3.36
N LYS A 242 -24.78 18.07 -2.07
CA LYS A 242 -25.96 17.62 -1.29
C LYS A 242 -25.64 17.97 0.18
N SER A 243 -26.48 18.55 1.02
CA SER A 243 -27.86 19.03 0.94
C SER A 243 -28.12 19.95 2.14
N THR A 244 -29.04 20.89 1.92
CA THR A 244 -29.89 21.70 2.81
C THR A 244 -30.30 21.10 4.18
N SER A 245 -30.58 22.03 5.11
CA SER A 245 -31.35 22.00 6.38
C SER A 245 -30.76 21.29 7.61
N ASN A 246 -30.22 22.06 8.58
CA ASN A 246 -29.87 21.56 9.91
C ASN A 246 -30.06 22.59 11.05
N THR A 247 -30.82 23.67 10.82
CA THR A 247 -30.99 24.77 11.78
C THR A 247 -31.79 24.34 13.02
N ASP A 248 -32.83 23.52 12.85
CA ASP A 248 -33.73 23.07 13.95
C ASP A 248 -33.05 22.15 14.97
N ASN A 249 -31.99 21.44 14.59
CA ASN A 249 -31.28 20.54 15.49
C ASN A 249 -30.31 21.28 16.44
N SER A 250 -29.89 22.50 16.10
CA SER A 250 -28.91 23.25 16.91
C SER A 250 -29.55 23.83 18.17
N GLU A 251 -30.74 24.44 18.06
CA GLU A 251 -31.44 25.04 19.21
C GLU A 251 -31.88 23.97 20.23
N LEU A 252 -32.31 22.81 19.73
CA LEU A 252 -32.62 21.65 20.57
C LEU A 252 -31.38 21.16 21.31
N LEU A 253 -30.23 21.06 20.62
CA LEU A 253 -28.97 20.62 21.22
C LEU A 253 -28.51 21.58 22.33
N ASP A 254 -28.62 22.88 22.10
CA ASP A 254 -28.28 23.91 23.10
C ASP A 254 -29.17 23.78 24.34
N THR A 255 -30.48 23.56 24.14
CA THR A 255 -31.42 23.33 25.23
C THR A 255 -31.05 22.09 26.05
N ILE A 256 -30.70 20.98 25.38
CA ILE A 256 -30.28 19.75 26.04
C ILE A 256 -28.99 19.96 26.86
N ILE A 257 -28.02 20.68 26.31
CA ILE A 257 -26.76 21.00 26.99
C ILE A 257 -27.03 21.80 28.28
N GLU A 258 -27.90 22.81 28.21
CA GLU A 258 -28.22 23.64 29.38
C GLU A 258 -28.96 22.86 30.46
N VAL A 259 -29.91 22.00 30.09
CA VAL A 259 -30.60 21.12 31.04
C VAL A 259 -29.62 20.15 31.70
N ALA A 260 -28.72 19.53 30.93
CA ALA A 260 -27.71 18.62 31.49
C ALA A 260 -26.78 19.34 32.48
N LYS A 261 -26.30 20.54 32.14
CA LYS A 261 -25.48 21.38 33.06
C LYS A 261 -26.23 21.69 34.34
N GLU A 262 -27.51 22.04 34.26
CA GLU A 262 -28.33 22.37 35.42
C GLU A 262 -28.53 21.15 36.34
N VAL A 263 -28.79 19.98 35.77
CA VAL A 263 -28.86 18.71 36.53
C VAL A 263 -27.54 18.45 37.26
N PHE A 264 -26.40 18.53 36.57
CA PHE A 264 -25.10 18.30 37.20
C PHE A 264 -24.79 19.30 38.32
N LYS A 265 -25.14 20.58 38.15
CA LYS A 265 -24.98 21.61 39.18
C LYS A 265 -25.82 21.33 40.42
N ARG A 266 -27.07 20.89 40.27
CA ARG A 266 -27.94 20.51 41.41
C ARG A 266 -27.39 19.36 42.23
N HIS A 267 -26.62 18.48 41.60
CA HIS A 267 -25.89 17.38 42.24
C HIS A 267 -24.50 17.78 42.75
N CYS A 268 -24.26 19.08 42.94
CA CYS A 268 -23.02 19.66 43.44
C CYS A 268 -21.79 19.35 42.56
N ALA A 269 -21.98 19.01 41.28
CA ALA A 269 -20.85 18.79 40.39
C ALA A 269 -20.26 20.09 39.86
N LYS A 270 -18.93 20.10 39.71
CA LYS A 270 -18.15 21.21 39.20
C LYS A 270 -17.67 20.90 37.80
N LYS A 271 -17.66 21.91 36.93
CA LYS A 271 -17.13 21.74 35.57
C LYS A 271 -15.65 21.39 35.66
N PHE A 272 -15.29 20.29 35.02
CA PHE A 272 -13.91 19.88 34.79
C PHE A 272 -13.61 20.10 33.31
N GLN A 273 -12.43 20.65 33.01
CA GLN A 273 -12.04 20.97 31.63
C GLN A 273 -10.91 20.04 31.22
N ILE A 274 -11.17 19.21 30.22
CA ILE A 274 -10.17 18.38 29.58
C ILE A 274 -9.64 19.09 28.35
N SER A 275 -8.33 18.95 28.12
CA SER A 275 -7.72 19.40 26.87
C SER A 275 -8.26 18.56 25.70
N PRO A 276 -8.83 19.17 24.65
CA PRO A 276 -9.37 18.44 23.50
C PRO A 276 -8.29 17.77 22.63
N LEU A 277 -7.02 18.14 22.84
CA LEU A 277 -5.84 17.55 22.22
C LEU A 277 -4.90 17.02 23.31
N HIS A 278 -4.35 15.83 23.09
CA HIS A 278 -3.28 15.27 23.91
C HIS A 278 -2.14 14.74 23.04
N THR A 279 -0.92 14.79 23.60
CA THR A 279 0.27 14.19 23.00
C THR A 279 0.17 12.67 23.07
N LEU A 280 0.80 11.99 22.11
CA LEU A 280 0.81 10.52 22.03
C LEU A 280 1.73 9.90 23.10
N GLU A 281 1.40 10.07 24.38
CA GLU A 281 2.14 9.47 25.48
C GLU A 281 1.43 8.20 26.00
N GLY A 282 2.04 7.04 25.75
CA GLY A 282 1.93 5.85 26.60
C GLY A 282 0.60 5.07 26.67
N ASN A 283 0.61 3.87 26.09
CA ASN A 283 -0.02 2.62 26.58
C ASN A 283 -1.55 2.43 26.67
N PHE A 284 -2.41 3.32 26.15
CA PHE A 284 -3.84 2.99 26.03
C PHE A 284 -4.16 2.33 24.66
N THR A 285 -4.10 1.00 24.65
CA THR A 285 -4.21 0.16 23.43
C THR A 285 -5.63 -0.06 22.92
N LYS A 286 -6.68 0.22 23.72
CA LYS A 286 -8.06 -0.18 23.39
C LYS A 286 -8.67 0.52 22.16
N ASN A 287 -8.28 1.76 21.88
CA ASN A 287 -8.85 2.56 20.79
C ASN A 287 -7.85 2.78 19.62
N ARG A 288 -6.72 2.05 19.61
CA ARG A 288 -5.72 2.14 18.52
C ARG A 288 -6.39 1.93 17.16
N GLY A 289 -6.20 2.89 16.25
CA GLY A 289 -6.75 2.86 14.89
C GLY A 289 -8.14 3.51 14.74
N LYS A 290 -8.85 3.83 15.83
CA LYS A 290 -10.17 4.48 15.80
C LYS A 290 -10.12 5.99 16.07
N THR A 291 -8.98 6.49 16.51
CA THR A 291 -8.78 7.89 16.89
C THR A 291 -8.31 8.74 15.72
N VAL A 292 -8.56 10.05 15.83
CA VAL A 292 -8.10 11.02 14.85
C VAL A 292 -6.72 11.51 15.26
N LYS A 293 -5.76 11.33 14.36
CA LYS A 293 -4.39 11.80 14.54
C LYS A 293 -4.18 13.07 13.73
N ILE A 294 -3.52 14.05 14.33
CA ILE A 294 -3.21 15.35 13.74
C ILE A 294 -1.70 15.50 13.75
N LEU A 295 -1.13 15.84 12.61
CA LEU A 295 0.27 16.25 12.51
C LEU A 295 0.32 17.78 12.63
N THR A 296 1.16 18.31 13.52
CA THR A 296 1.39 19.75 13.63
C THR A 296 2.42 20.21 12.60
N GLN A 297 2.47 21.52 12.33
CA GLN A 297 3.54 22.10 11.51
C GLN A 297 4.93 21.92 12.14
N GLY A 298 5.00 21.77 13.48
CA GLY A 298 6.23 21.44 14.19
C GLY A 298 6.62 19.96 14.13
N GLY A 299 5.86 19.13 13.39
CA GLY A 299 6.15 17.70 13.23
C GLY A 299 5.62 16.80 14.34
N GLU A 300 4.96 17.37 15.34
CA GLU A 300 4.40 16.61 16.47
C GLU A 300 3.11 15.90 16.06
N MET A 301 2.95 14.67 16.52
CA MET A 301 1.72 13.90 16.34
C MET A 301 0.82 14.07 17.57
N LEU A 302 -0.32 14.71 17.38
CA LEU A 302 -1.36 14.90 18.38
C LEU A 302 -2.54 13.97 18.11
N GLU A 303 -3.34 13.71 19.14
CA GLU A 303 -4.55 12.91 19.06
C GLU A 303 -5.74 13.73 19.57
N LEU A 304 -6.84 13.72 18.82
CA LEU A 304 -8.11 14.27 19.32
C LEU A 304 -8.73 13.30 20.31
N CYS A 305 -9.37 13.82 21.35
CA CYS A 305 -10.06 12.99 22.34
C CYS A 305 -11.11 12.08 21.66
N TYR A 306 -10.92 10.77 21.83
CA TYR A 306 -11.89 9.76 21.41
C TYR A 306 -13.05 9.61 22.41
N GLU A 307 -12.75 9.85 23.69
CA GLU A 307 -13.68 9.88 24.82
C GLU A 307 -13.13 10.80 25.91
N LEU A 308 -13.99 11.31 26.81
CA LEU A 308 -13.58 12.23 27.89
C LEU A 308 -12.97 11.50 29.10
N ARG A 309 -13.32 10.23 29.32
CA ARG A 309 -12.88 9.49 30.51
C ARG A 309 -11.38 9.28 30.64
N THR A 310 -10.70 8.86 29.58
CA THR A 310 -9.26 8.56 29.63
C THR A 310 -8.43 9.77 30.03
N PRO A 311 -8.56 10.93 29.35
CA PRO A 311 -7.79 12.13 29.75
C PRO A 311 -8.18 12.65 31.14
N PHE A 312 -9.44 12.48 31.55
CA PHE A 312 -9.88 12.78 32.91
C PHE A 312 -9.15 11.95 33.96
N VAL A 313 -9.12 10.62 33.80
CA VAL A 313 -8.44 9.70 34.71
C VAL A 313 -6.94 10.00 34.76
N MET A 314 -6.32 10.30 33.63
CA MET A 314 -4.91 10.71 33.58
C MET A 314 -4.65 11.99 34.38
N SER A 315 -5.50 13.01 34.22
CA SER A 315 -5.38 14.27 34.94
C SER A 315 -5.52 14.09 36.45
N ILE A 316 -6.43 13.23 36.90
CA ILE A 316 -6.60 12.91 38.32
C ILE A 316 -5.39 12.14 38.87
N ALA A 317 -4.94 11.12 38.13
CA ALA A 317 -3.78 10.32 38.53
C ALA A 317 -2.52 11.20 38.69
N ALA A 318 -2.36 12.21 37.83
CA ALA A 318 -1.27 13.18 37.94
C ALA A 318 -1.43 14.15 39.12
N ASN A 319 -2.66 14.62 39.39
CA ASN A 319 -2.92 15.68 40.38
C ASN A 319 -3.25 15.17 41.80
N GLN A 320 -3.37 13.85 42.01
CA GLN A 320 -3.65 13.21 43.31
C GLN A 320 -4.84 13.82 44.07
N THR A 321 -5.90 14.19 43.35
CA THR A 321 -7.05 14.86 43.93
C THR A 321 -7.95 13.88 44.70
N SER A 322 -8.37 14.27 45.90
CA SER A 322 -9.26 13.49 46.76
C SER A 322 -10.64 14.13 46.85
N SER A 323 -11.67 13.32 46.55
CA SER A 323 -13.09 13.59 46.83
C SER A 323 -13.75 14.81 46.17
N PHE A 324 -14.32 14.67 44.97
CA PHE A 324 -15.20 15.67 44.34
C PHE A 324 -16.03 15.08 43.19
N LYS A 325 -17.04 15.83 42.71
CA LYS A 325 -17.92 15.45 41.61
C LYS A 325 -17.64 16.32 40.37
N PRO A 326 -16.86 15.86 39.39
CA PRO A 326 -16.66 16.60 38.14
C PRO A 326 -17.74 16.28 37.11
N TYR A 327 -18.01 17.25 36.23
CA TYR A 327 -18.72 17.01 34.99
C TYR A 327 -18.04 17.72 33.81
N GLU A 328 -18.17 17.16 32.62
CA GLU A 328 -17.73 17.78 31.37
C GLU A 328 -18.69 17.47 30.23
N ILE A 329 -18.93 18.45 29.36
CA ILE A 329 -19.66 18.26 28.10
C ILE A 329 -18.79 18.83 26.98
N SER A 330 -18.34 17.97 26.07
CA SER A 330 -17.41 18.36 24.99
C SER A 330 -17.55 17.45 23.76
N TRP A 331 -16.99 17.91 22.64
CA TRP A 331 -16.98 17.17 21.39
C TRP A 331 -15.83 16.15 21.36
N VAL A 332 -16.16 14.90 21.10
CA VAL A 332 -15.21 13.80 20.89
C VAL A 332 -15.19 13.39 19.42
N HIS A 333 -14.04 12.90 18.96
CA HIS A 333 -13.78 12.68 17.54
C HIS A 333 -13.41 11.23 17.25
N ARG A 334 -13.92 10.71 16.14
CA ARG A 334 -13.63 9.33 15.70
C ARG A 334 -13.20 9.33 14.24
N ARG A 335 -12.24 8.46 13.93
CA ARG A 335 -11.72 8.27 12.58
C ARG A 335 -12.85 7.85 11.63
N ALA A 336 -12.91 8.49 10.48
CA ALA A 336 -13.77 8.07 9.37
C ALA A 336 -13.04 7.05 8.47
N VAL A 337 -13.81 6.30 7.68
CA VAL A 337 -13.25 5.35 6.71
C VAL A 337 -12.83 6.11 5.45
N GLY A 338 -11.64 5.80 4.92
CA GLY A 338 -11.11 6.45 3.71
C GLY A 338 -10.70 7.91 3.94
N HIS A 339 -11.07 8.80 3.00
CA HIS A 339 -10.71 10.22 2.99
C HIS A 339 -11.81 11.15 3.52
N ALA A 340 -12.81 10.63 4.24
CA ALA A 340 -13.92 11.41 4.77
C ALA A 340 -13.51 12.23 6.02
N THR A 341 -14.27 13.31 6.28
CA THR A 341 -14.09 14.12 7.50
C THR A 341 -14.38 13.28 8.75
N PRO A 342 -13.62 13.46 9.84
CA PRO A 342 -13.88 12.74 11.08
C PRO A 342 -15.30 12.93 11.61
N TYR A 343 -15.83 11.88 12.25
CA TYR A 343 -17.12 11.97 12.94
C TYR A 343 -16.95 12.70 14.27
N ARG A 344 -17.87 13.62 14.55
CA ARG A 344 -17.96 14.35 15.82
C ARG A 344 -19.17 13.88 16.62
N PHE A 345 -18.98 13.69 17.92
CA PHE A 345 -20.06 13.33 18.85
C PHE A 345 -20.01 14.24 20.07
N LEU A 346 -21.16 14.72 20.52
CA LEU A 346 -21.24 15.43 21.78
C LEU A 346 -21.33 14.40 22.91
N GLN A 347 -20.40 14.47 23.86
CA GLN A 347 -20.34 13.59 25.01
C GLN A 347 -20.43 14.41 26.29
N GLY A 348 -21.26 13.96 27.23
CA GLY A 348 -21.39 14.53 28.57
C GLY A 348 -21.08 13.48 29.63
N ASP A 349 -20.03 13.70 30.41
CA ASP A 349 -19.59 12.80 31.48
C ASP A 349 -19.81 13.50 32.84
N PHE A 350 -20.28 12.72 33.82
CA PHE A 350 -20.43 13.11 35.22
C PHE A 350 -19.83 11.99 36.05
N ASP A 351 -18.83 12.32 36.84
CA ASP A 351 -18.08 11.35 37.63
C ASP A 351 -18.14 11.71 39.12
N ILE A 352 -17.92 10.72 39.97
CA ILE A 352 -17.82 10.91 41.42
C ILE A 352 -16.49 10.29 41.85
N ILE A 353 -15.60 11.12 42.36
CA ILE A 353 -14.31 10.70 42.91
C ILE A 353 -14.45 10.76 44.42
N GLY A 354 -14.06 9.69 45.13
CA GLY A 354 -14.16 9.59 46.58
C GLY A 354 -15.56 9.19 47.08
N GLY A 355 -15.60 8.22 48.01
CA GLY A 355 -16.82 7.74 48.65
C GLY A 355 -16.71 6.26 49.01
N ALA A 356 -16.84 5.93 50.30
CA ALA A 356 -16.82 4.55 50.81
C ALA A 356 -18.24 4.01 51.11
N SER A 357 -19.29 4.56 50.48
CA SER A 357 -20.70 4.25 50.80
C SER A 357 -21.55 4.18 49.54
N PRO A 358 -22.70 3.45 49.53
CA PRO A 358 -23.60 3.26 48.38
C PRO A 358 -24.42 4.50 47.95
N ILE A 359 -24.22 5.67 48.57
CA ILE A 359 -24.91 6.92 48.25
C ILE A 359 -24.60 7.46 46.82
N PRO A 360 -23.37 7.39 46.29
CA PRO A 360 -23.03 7.80 44.92
C PRO A 360 -23.79 7.00 43.84
N GLU A 361 -24.03 5.71 44.10
CA GLU A 361 -24.79 4.81 43.20
C GLU A 361 -26.25 5.24 43.08
N ALA A 362 -26.90 5.47 44.23
CA ALA A 362 -28.29 5.95 44.27
C ALA A 362 -28.43 7.33 43.62
N GLU A 363 -27.42 8.19 43.74
CA GLU A 363 -27.44 9.53 43.15
C GLU A 363 -27.24 9.50 41.62
N ILE A 364 -26.35 8.65 41.09
CA ILE A 364 -26.19 8.43 39.64
C ILE A 364 -27.45 7.80 39.04
N VAL A 365 -28.06 6.82 39.73
CA VAL A 365 -29.33 6.21 39.31
C VAL A 365 -30.47 7.24 39.36
N ASN A 366 -30.51 8.12 40.37
CA ASN A 366 -31.50 9.19 40.43
C ASN A 366 -31.33 10.21 39.29
N ILE A 367 -30.09 10.61 38.96
CA ILE A 367 -29.79 11.49 37.82
C ILE A 367 -30.22 10.85 36.49
N SER A 368 -30.00 9.54 36.32
CA SER A 368 -30.41 8.82 35.10
C SER A 368 -31.92 8.53 35.03
N CYS A 369 -32.59 8.38 36.18
CA CYS A 369 -34.05 8.21 36.27
C CYS A 369 -34.83 9.54 36.21
N LEU A 370 -34.22 10.68 36.54
CA LEU A 370 -34.77 12.03 36.35
C LEU A 370 -34.80 12.41 34.86
N ARG A 371 -35.66 11.72 34.11
CA ARG A 371 -36.22 12.09 32.78
C ARG A 371 -35.22 12.47 31.68
N VAL A 372 -34.70 11.45 31.00
CA VAL A 372 -34.51 11.47 29.52
C VAL A 372 -35.68 10.70 28.87
N ALA A 373 -36.91 11.01 29.28
CA ALA A 373 -38.12 10.41 28.69
C ALA A 373 -38.63 11.16 27.44
N TYR A 374 -37.83 12.08 26.87
CA TYR A 374 -38.27 12.88 25.72
C TYR A 374 -37.26 13.06 24.57
N TYR A 375 -35.95 12.85 24.75
CA TYR A 375 -34.97 13.16 23.69
C TYR A 375 -33.73 12.23 23.71
N ALA A 376 -33.94 10.93 23.52
CA ALA A 376 -32.89 9.91 23.57
C ALA A 376 -31.94 9.85 22.34
N PHE A 377 -32.03 10.77 21.37
CA PHE A 377 -31.38 10.61 20.06
C PHE A 377 -30.10 11.42 19.80
N PHE A 378 -29.68 12.35 20.69
CA PHE A 378 -28.63 13.32 20.34
C PHE A 378 -27.35 13.29 21.20
N ILE A 379 -27.34 12.63 22.37
CA ILE A 379 -26.15 12.52 23.23
C ILE A 379 -25.95 11.06 23.67
N HIS A 380 -24.77 10.51 23.42
CA HIS A 380 -24.41 9.17 23.87
C HIS A 380 -23.94 9.24 25.33
N TYR A 381 -24.84 8.94 26.28
CA TYR A 381 -24.48 8.79 27.68
C TYR A 381 -23.83 7.42 27.91
N ARG A 382 -22.62 7.38 28.48
CA ARG A 382 -21.92 6.14 28.87
C ARG A 382 -21.56 6.17 30.35
N TYR A 383 -22.45 5.67 31.19
CA TYR A 383 -22.17 5.43 32.60
C TYR A 383 -21.42 4.11 32.76
N HIS A 384 -20.20 4.15 33.30
CA HIS A 384 -19.46 2.92 33.62
C HIS A 384 -18.83 3.02 35.01
N PHE A 385 -19.21 2.03 35.81
CA PHE A 385 -18.59 1.64 37.07
C PHE A 385 -17.14 1.21 36.84
N VAL A 386 -16.17 1.95 37.36
CA VAL A 386 -14.82 1.44 37.59
C VAL A 386 -14.37 1.93 38.94
N ILE A 387 -14.41 1.03 39.91
CA ILE A 387 -13.69 1.17 41.18
C ILE A 387 -12.21 1.27 40.80
N ILE A 388 -11.66 2.49 40.85
CA ILE A 388 -10.22 2.76 40.72
C ILE A 388 -9.54 2.23 41.99
N LEU A 389 -9.48 0.90 42.14
CA LEU A 389 -8.70 0.22 43.18
C LEU A 389 -7.61 -0.67 42.59
N SER A 390 -7.71 -1.18 41.35
CA SER A 390 -6.69 -2.13 40.86
C SER A 390 -5.39 -1.46 40.36
N PHE A 391 -5.46 -0.22 39.84
CA PHE A 391 -4.27 0.49 39.33
C PHE A 391 -3.46 1.20 40.43
N ILE A 392 -4.14 1.59 41.51
CA ILE A 392 -3.51 2.16 42.70
C ILE A 392 -2.89 1.03 43.54
N TRP A 393 -3.51 -0.15 43.63
CA TRP A 393 -2.93 -1.29 44.34
C TRP A 393 -1.62 -1.81 43.75
N GLN A 394 -1.50 -1.90 42.42
CA GLN A 394 -0.25 -2.38 41.82
C GLN A 394 0.93 -1.41 41.98
N ASN A 395 0.69 -0.10 42.08
CA ASN A 395 1.76 0.90 42.25
C ASN A 395 2.14 1.15 43.72
N ILE A 396 1.29 0.78 44.68
CA ILE A 396 1.61 0.86 46.11
C ILE A 396 2.41 -0.38 46.57
N ILE A 397 2.07 -1.57 46.05
CA ILE A 397 2.72 -2.83 46.46
C ILE A 397 4.20 -2.90 46.02
N TRP A 398 4.60 -2.20 44.94
CA TRP A 398 6.02 -2.17 44.51
C TRP A 398 6.92 -1.19 45.29
N LYS A 399 6.35 -0.25 46.06
CA LYS A 399 7.14 0.66 46.91
C LYS A 399 7.31 0.15 48.34
N GLU A 400 6.41 -0.71 48.84
CA GLU A 400 6.53 -1.30 50.17
C GLU A 400 7.39 -2.58 50.17
N ALA A 401 7.54 -3.28 49.04
CA ALA A 401 8.38 -4.49 48.95
C ALA A 401 9.91 -4.25 48.88
N ASN A 402 10.38 -3.00 48.91
CA ASN A 402 11.81 -2.65 48.92
C ASN A 402 12.24 -1.86 50.16
N LEU A 403 11.40 -1.78 51.20
CA LEU A 403 11.71 -1.11 52.48
C LEU A 403 11.32 -1.93 53.72
N SER A 404 11.18 -3.25 53.58
CA SER A 404 11.00 -4.19 54.70
C SER A 404 11.92 -5.38 54.57
#